data_AF-A0A259GVR7-F1
#
_entry.id   AF-A0A259GVR7-F1
#
_cell.length_a   1.000
_cell.length_b   1.000
_cell.length_c   1.000
_cell.angle_alpha   90.00
_cell.angle_beta   90.00
_cell.angle_gamma   90.00
#
_symmetry.space_group_name_H-M   'P 1'
#
loop_
_entity.id
_entity.type
_entity.pdbx_description
1 polymer ?
#
loop_
_entity_poly.entity_id
_entity_poly.type
_entity_poly.pdbx_seq_one_letter_code
_entity_poly.pdbx_strand_id
1 'polypeptide(L)'
;LRLKSYVWAEVTERIGRIDAAIALAGQKTPDVVRMDAADFVDARLAAPQDDDSTRVVFHSIVWQYLPPETRARIEAAMAQAGAKADARRRLAWVMLETNRETFRHELTVRYWPGKGHAGGEEPVMLGAAHAHGAWVEWFG
;
A
#
# COMPACT_ATOMS: atom_id res chain seq x y z
N LEU A 1 21.18 -13.47 7.86
CA LEU A 1 21.84 -13.74 6.56
C LEU A 1 20.87 -13.94 5.39
N ARG A 2 19.80 -14.76 5.51
CA ARG A 2 18.89 -15.08 4.39
C ARG A 2 18.28 -13.87 3.66
N LEU A 3 17.86 -12.81 4.35
CA LEU A 3 17.32 -11.63 3.66
C LEU A 3 18.37 -10.86 2.86
N LYS A 4 19.63 -10.85 3.33
CA LYS A 4 20.73 -10.15 2.65
C LYS A 4 21.20 -10.87 1.38
N SER A 5 20.98 -12.18 1.24
CA SER A 5 21.40 -12.92 0.03
C SER A 5 20.60 -12.55 -1.22
N TYR A 6 19.54 -11.75 -1.09
CA TYR A 6 18.80 -11.18 -2.22
C TYR A 6 19.35 -9.82 -2.69
N VAL A 7 20.47 -9.37 -2.11
CA VAL A 7 21.15 -8.13 -2.49
C VAL A 7 22.59 -8.46 -2.88
N TRP A 8 23.01 -7.92 -4.03
CA TRP A 8 24.37 -8.07 -4.52
C TRP A 8 25.32 -7.36 -3.55
N ALA A 9 26.47 -7.98 -3.24
CA ALA A 9 27.33 -7.56 -2.13
C ALA A 9 27.89 -6.14 -2.28
N GLU A 10 28.08 -5.70 -3.52
CA GLU A 10 28.53 -4.38 -3.92
C GLU A 10 27.47 -3.28 -3.71
N VAL A 11 26.18 -3.64 -3.57
CA VAL A 11 25.10 -2.67 -3.35
C VAL A 11 24.91 -2.39 -1.85
N THR A 12 25.94 -1.81 -1.26
CA THR A 12 26.06 -1.57 0.20
C THR A 12 24.93 -0.71 0.75
N GLU A 13 24.42 0.24 -0.02
CA GLU A 13 23.27 1.08 0.38
C GLU A 13 21.99 0.25 0.58
N ARG A 14 21.74 -0.74 -0.28
CA ARG A 14 20.59 -1.65 -0.13
C ARG A 14 20.79 -2.61 1.04
N ILE A 15 22.03 -3.05 1.30
CA ILE A 15 22.36 -3.83 2.50
C ILE A 15 22.03 -3.02 3.75
N GLY A 16 22.46 -1.76 3.81
CA GLY A 16 22.16 -0.85 4.92
C GLY A 16 20.66 -0.67 5.15
N ARG A 17 19.87 -0.52 4.09
CA ARG A 17 18.40 -0.46 4.18
C ARG A 17 17.78 -1.75 4.71
N ILE A 18 18.23 -2.92 4.26
CA ILE A 18 17.76 -4.21 4.80
C ILE A 18 18.14 -4.35 6.27
N ASP A 19 19.33 -3.91 6.66
CA ASP A 19 19.76 -3.92 8.07
C ASP A 19 18.85 -3.07 8.95
N ALA A 20 18.53 -1.85 8.51
CA ALA A 20 17.57 -1.00 9.22
C ALA A 20 16.17 -1.66 9.31
N ALA A 21 15.67 -2.26 8.23
CA ALA A 21 14.39 -2.95 8.22
C ALA A 21 14.36 -4.17 9.18
N ILE A 22 15.43 -4.95 9.23
CA ILE A 22 15.57 -6.08 10.16
C ILE A 22 15.60 -5.58 11.61
N ALA A 23 16.33 -4.51 11.88
CA ALA A 23 16.39 -3.92 13.22
C ALA A 23 15.00 -3.44 13.68
N LEU A 24 14.24 -2.78 12.81
CA LEU A 24 12.86 -2.36 13.10
C LEU A 24 11.94 -3.56 13.36
N ALA A 25 12.02 -4.61 12.54
CA ALA A 25 11.25 -5.84 12.74
C ALA A 25 11.62 -6.58 14.04
N GLY A 26 12.87 -6.45 14.50
CA GLY A 26 13.33 -6.98 15.80
C GLY A 26 12.77 -6.20 16.99
N GLN A 27 12.49 -4.90 16.84
CA GLN A 27 11.85 -4.08 17.88
C GLN A 27 10.34 -4.30 17.93
N LYS A 28 9.70 -4.36 16.76
CA LYS A 28 8.27 -4.64 16.62
C LYS A 28 8.06 -5.57 15.43
N THR A 29 7.86 -6.85 15.72
CA THR A 29 7.64 -7.86 14.69
C THR A 29 6.34 -7.56 13.94
N PRO A 30 6.36 -7.47 12.60
CA PRO A 30 5.15 -7.31 11.82
C PRO A 30 4.27 -8.55 11.94
N ASP A 31 2.95 -8.35 11.95
CA ASP A 31 2.00 -9.45 11.85
C ASP A 31 1.96 -9.95 10.39
N VAL A 32 2.53 -11.12 10.15
CA VAL A 32 2.63 -11.72 8.82
C VAL A 32 1.62 -12.86 8.72
N VAL A 33 0.64 -12.67 7.85
CA VAL A 33 -0.41 -13.66 7.60
C VAL A 33 -0.19 -14.30 6.23
N ARG A 34 -0.23 -15.64 6.17
CA ARG A 34 -0.22 -16.38 4.91
C ARG A 34 -1.65 -16.46 4.36
N MET A 35 -1.98 -15.61 3.39
CA MET A 35 -3.32 -15.49 2.82
C MET A 35 -3.25 -14.98 1.37
N ASP A 36 -4.28 -15.25 0.58
CA ASP A 36 -4.48 -14.58 -0.71
C ASP A 36 -4.68 -13.06 -0.49
N ALA A 37 -4.25 -12.24 -1.45
CA ALA A 37 -4.31 -10.79 -1.33
C ALA A 37 -5.75 -10.26 -1.23
N ALA A 38 -6.68 -10.80 -2.02
CA ALA A 38 -8.07 -10.36 -1.98
C ALA A 38 -8.77 -10.82 -0.70
N ASP A 39 -8.53 -12.06 -0.26
CA ASP A 39 -9.04 -12.56 1.02
C ASP A 39 -8.52 -11.72 2.20
N PHE A 40 -7.24 -11.32 2.16
CA PHE A 40 -6.65 -10.46 3.17
C PHE A 40 -7.33 -9.08 3.19
N VAL A 41 -7.50 -8.45 2.03
CA VAL A 41 -8.17 -7.14 1.93
C VAL A 41 -9.61 -7.23 2.45
N ASP A 42 -10.38 -8.23 2.02
CA ASP A 42 -11.75 -8.44 2.50
C ASP A 42 -11.80 -8.58 4.03
N ALA A 43 -10.93 -9.42 4.60
CA ALA A 43 -10.86 -9.63 6.03
C ALA A 43 -10.43 -8.37 6.81
N ARG A 44 -9.49 -7.60 6.28
CA ARG A 44 -9.03 -6.34 6.90
C ARG A 44 -10.09 -5.25 6.81
N LEU A 45 -10.83 -5.14 5.70
CA LEU A 45 -11.90 -4.16 5.54
C LEU A 45 -13.13 -4.48 6.39
N ALA A 46 -13.42 -5.76 6.65
CA ALA A 46 -14.50 -6.17 7.53
C ALA A 46 -14.19 -6.00 9.03
N ALA A 47 -12.92 -5.91 9.41
CA ALA A 47 -12.53 -5.76 10.81
C ALA A 47 -13.04 -4.43 11.40
N PRO A 48 -13.36 -4.36 12.71
CA PRO A 48 -13.69 -3.11 13.38
C PRO A 48 -12.60 -2.05 13.21
N GLN A 49 -13.01 -0.80 13.11
CA GLN A 49 -12.13 0.35 13.02
C GLN A 49 -12.39 1.26 14.20
N ASP A 50 -11.31 1.69 14.87
CA ASP A 50 -11.38 2.62 15.98
C ASP A 50 -11.99 3.95 15.54
N ASP A 51 -12.69 4.59 16.47
CA ASP A 51 -13.26 5.91 16.27
C ASP A 51 -12.17 6.96 15.97
N ASP A 52 -12.53 7.96 15.17
CA ASP A 52 -11.68 9.08 14.76
C ASP A 52 -10.36 8.67 14.07
N SER A 53 -10.35 7.52 13.40
CA SER A 53 -9.19 6.96 12.71
C SER A 53 -9.33 6.91 11.19
N THR A 54 -8.21 6.68 10.49
CA THR A 54 -8.18 6.36 9.07
C THR A 54 -7.56 4.98 8.89
N ARG A 55 -8.31 4.06 8.28
CA ARG A 55 -7.76 2.78 7.83
C ARG A 55 -7.02 3.00 6.52
N VAL A 56 -5.77 2.55 6.46
CA VAL A 56 -4.94 2.62 5.26
C VAL A 56 -4.67 1.22 4.74
N VAL A 57 -5.09 0.93 3.52
CA VAL A 57 -4.61 -0.22 2.75
C VAL A 57 -3.52 0.31 1.84
N PHE A 58 -2.32 -0.26 1.93
CA PHE A 58 -1.21 0.16 1.08
C PHE A 58 -0.53 -1.04 0.42
N HIS A 59 0.00 -0.82 -0.78
CA HIS A 59 0.88 -1.77 -1.44
C HIS A 59 1.85 -1.05 -2.37
N SER A 60 2.95 -1.74 -2.68
CA SER A 60 3.95 -1.25 -3.61
C SER A 60 4.48 -2.38 -4.48
N ILE A 61 4.58 -2.14 -5.80
CA ILE A 61 5.16 -3.06 -6.78
C ILE A 61 4.54 -4.46 -6.72
N VAL A 62 3.26 -4.57 -6.33
CA VAL A 62 2.57 -5.86 -6.24
C VAL A 62 1.50 -5.99 -7.31
N TRP A 63 0.91 -4.87 -7.72
CA TRP A 63 -0.32 -4.86 -8.51
C TRP A 63 -0.16 -5.56 -9.85
N GLN A 64 1.01 -5.40 -10.48
CA GLN A 64 1.35 -6.04 -11.74
C GLN A 64 1.49 -7.57 -11.67
N TYR A 65 1.63 -8.14 -10.49
CA TYR A 65 1.75 -9.59 -10.27
C TYR A 65 0.40 -10.23 -9.91
N LEU A 66 -0.62 -9.43 -9.59
CA LEU A 66 -1.94 -9.93 -9.23
C LEU A 66 -2.71 -10.35 -10.49
N PRO A 67 -3.36 -11.52 -10.48
CA PRO A 67 -4.31 -11.89 -11.52
C PRO A 67 -5.40 -10.82 -11.71
N PRO A 68 -5.94 -10.64 -12.94
CA PRO A 68 -7.02 -9.69 -13.20
C PRO A 68 -8.21 -9.81 -12.25
N GLU A 69 -8.62 -11.04 -11.93
CA GLU A 69 -9.72 -11.34 -11.01
C GLU A 69 -9.43 -10.90 -9.57
N THR A 70 -8.19 -11.04 -9.11
CA THR A 70 -7.77 -10.59 -7.77
C THR A 70 -7.78 -9.07 -7.69
N ARG A 71 -7.29 -8.38 -8.74
CA ARG A 71 -7.34 -6.91 -8.82
C ARG A 71 -8.78 -6.40 -8.79
N ALA A 72 -9.65 -6.95 -9.63
CA ALA A 72 -11.05 -6.57 -9.69
C ALA A 72 -11.78 -6.80 -8.34
N ARG A 73 -11.46 -7.90 -7.64
CA ARG A 73 -12.02 -8.17 -6.31
C ARG A 73 -11.56 -7.15 -5.27
N ILE A 74 -10.27 -6.81 -5.25
CA ILE A 74 -9.73 -5.78 -4.35
C ILE A 74 -10.36 -4.41 -4.65
N GLU A 75 -10.44 -4.02 -5.93
CA GLU A 75 -11.09 -2.76 -6.34
C GLU A 75 -12.55 -2.69 -5.88
N ALA A 76 -13.31 -3.78 -6.06
CA ALA A 76 -14.70 -3.86 -5.62
C ALA A 76 -14.82 -3.79 -4.09
N ALA A 77 -13.94 -4.48 -3.35
CA ALA A 77 -13.91 -4.45 -1.89
C ALA A 77 -13.62 -3.04 -1.36
N MET A 78 -12.62 -2.36 -1.94
CA MET A 78 -12.27 -0.97 -1.59
C MET A 78 -13.41 0.00 -1.90
N ALA A 79 -14.08 -0.14 -3.04
CA ALA A 79 -15.24 0.68 -3.38
C ALA A 79 -16.41 0.49 -2.40
N GLN A 80 -16.72 -0.76 -2.05
CA GLN A 80 -17.77 -1.08 -1.08
C GLN A 80 -17.45 -0.57 0.34
N ALA A 81 -16.19 -0.67 0.76
CA ALA A 81 -15.75 -0.13 2.04
C ALA A 81 -15.76 1.42 2.03
N GLY A 82 -15.31 2.04 0.94
CA GLY A 82 -15.35 3.48 0.74
C GLY A 82 -16.77 4.06 0.83
N ALA A 83 -17.77 3.36 0.28
CA ALA A 83 -19.18 3.76 0.39
C ALA A 83 -19.74 3.74 1.84
N LYS A 84 -19.06 3.02 2.75
CA LYS A 84 -19.40 2.94 4.18
C LYS A 84 -18.59 3.89 5.05
N ALA A 85 -17.51 4.48 4.52
CA ALA A 85 -16.65 5.38 5.27
C ALA A 85 -17.42 6.63 5.74
N ASP A 86 -17.06 7.14 6.91
CA ASP A 86 -17.62 8.35 7.51
C ASP A 86 -16.52 9.25 8.08
N ALA A 87 -16.91 10.42 8.58
CA ALA A 87 -15.99 11.42 9.10
C ALA A 87 -15.19 10.96 10.33
N ARG A 88 -15.62 9.90 11.03
CA ARG A 88 -14.93 9.29 12.18
C ARG A 88 -14.15 8.04 11.76
N ARG A 89 -14.57 7.34 10.70
CA ARG A 89 -13.96 6.09 10.22
C ARG A 89 -13.68 6.20 8.73
N ARG A 90 -12.51 6.76 8.43
CA ARG A 90 -12.08 7.10 7.07
C ARG A 90 -11.32 5.94 6.45
N LEU A 91 -11.23 5.92 5.13
CA LEU A 91 -10.49 4.92 4.37
C LEU A 91 -9.52 5.61 3.41
N ALA A 92 -8.29 5.10 3.31
CA ALA A 92 -7.33 5.47 2.28
C ALA A 92 -6.76 4.21 1.61
N TRP A 93 -6.62 4.26 0.29
CA TRP A 93 -5.91 3.27 -0.50
C TRP A 93 -4.67 3.91 -1.12
N VAL A 94 -3.49 3.51 -0.66
CA VAL A 94 -2.21 4.05 -1.15
C VAL A 94 -1.53 3.04 -2.04
N MET A 95 -1.18 3.45 -3.25
CA MET A 95 -0.58 2.57 -4.26
C MET A 95 0.74 3.18 -4.73
N LEU A 96 1.84 2.44 -4.62
CA LEU A 96 3.11 2.76 -5.28
C LEU A 96 3.38 1.73 -6.38
N GLU A 97 2.93 1.99 -7.59
CA GLU A 97 2.93 1.00 -8.66
C GLU A 97 3.64 1.49 -9.92
N THR A 98 4.19 0.56 -10.70
CA THR A 98 4.87 0.89 -11.96
C THR A 98 3.85 1.27 -13.02
N ASN A 99 3.92 2.50 -13.50
CA ASN A 99 3.26 2.89 -14.74
C ASN A 99 4.06 2.30 -15.91
N ARG A 100 3.43 1.42 -16.70
CA ARG A 100 4.09 0.70 -17.80
C ARG A 100 4.34 1.55 -19.04
N GLU A 101 3.69 2.70 -19.15
CA GLU A 101 3.88 3.63 -20.25
C GLU A 101 5.05 4.58 -19.97
N THR A 102 5.14 5.09 -18.73
CA THR A 102 6.15 6.08 -18.34
C THR A 102 7.36 5.48 -17.63
N PHE A 103 7.28 4.23 -17.19
CA PHE A 103 8.24 3.53 -16.33
C PHE A 103 8.52 4.22 -14.98
N ARG A 104 7.68 5.18 -14.58
CA ARG A 104 7.71 5.78 -13.25
C ARG A 104 7.00 4.88 -12.25
N HIS A 105 7.41 4.96 -10.99
CA HIS A 105 6.68 4.34 -9.89
C HIS A 105 5.86 5.44 -9.24
N GLU A 106 4.57 5.43 -9.54
CA GLU A 106 3.64 6.49 -9.20
C GLU A 106 3.03 6.20 -7.84
N LEU A 107 3.11 7.18 -6.94
CA LEU A 107 2.49 7.14 -5.63
C LEU A 107 1.13 7.83 -5.71
N THR A 108 0.06 7.06 -5.63
CA THR A 108 -1.31 7.58 -5.66
C THR A 108 -2.07 7.26 -4.38
N VAL A 109 -3.10 8.05 -4.09
CA VAL A 109 -4.04 7.79 -3.02
C VAL A 109 -5.48 7.94 -3.50
N ARG A 110 -6.33 6.96 -3.17
CA ARG A 110 -7.79 7.14 -3.15
C ARG A 110 -8.22 7.31 -1.71
N TYR A 111 -8.93 8.40 -1.42
CA TYR A 111 -9.27 8.78 -0.05
C TYR A 111 -10.77 9.02 0.12
N TRP A 112 -11.38 8.33 1.08
CA TRP A 112 -12.78 8.47 1.48
C TRP A 112 -12.86 9.12 2.87
N PRO A 113 -13.08 10.45 2.94
CA PRO A 113 -13.16 11.17 4.21
C PRO A 113 -14.53 11.02 4.90
N GLY A 114 -15.54 10.51 4.20
CA GLY A 114 -16.87 10.21 4.72
C GLY A 114 -17.99 10.39 3.70
N LYS A 115 -19.19 9.85 4.01
CA LYS A 115 -20.40 10.00 3.16
C LYS A 115 -20.66 11.46 2.76
N GLY A 116 -21.06 11.65 1.50
CA GLY A 116 -21.42 12.96 0.94
C GLY A 116 -20.24 13.81 0.47
N HIS A 117 -19.01 13.35 0.63
CA HIS A 117 -17.84 13.92 -0.04
C HIS A 117 -17.58 13.11 -1.31
N ALA A 118 -17.22 13.78 -2.41
CA ALA A 118 -16.78 13.14 -3.68
C ALA A 118 -15.45 12.36 -3.54
N GLY A 119 -15.08 11.94 -2.33
CA GLY A 119 -13.82 11.27 -2.05
C GLY A 119 -13.79 9.84 -2.56
N GLY A 120 -12.68 9.46 -3.18
CA GLY A 120 -12.37 8.10 -3.59
C GLY A 120 -12.88 7.68 -4.97
N GLU A 121 -13.50 8.60 -5.71
CA GLU A 121 -13.82 8.39 -7.13
C GLU A 121 -12.53 8.31 -7.95
N GLU A 122 -11.67 9.33 -7.87
CA GLU A 122 -10.41 9.38 -8.61
C GLU A 122 -9.17 9.29 -7.70
N PRO A 123 -8.13 8.56 -8.11
CA PRO A 123 -6.84 8.58 -7.43
C PRO A 123 -6.16 9.94 -7.59
N VAL A 124 -5.63 10.46 -6.49
CA VAL A 124 -4.78 11.66 -6.48
C VAL A 124 -3.33 11.23 -6.53
N MET A 125 -2.57 11.79 -7.47
CA MET A 125 -1.12 11.59 -7.55
C MET A 125 -0.42 12.40 -6.45
N LEU A 126 0.28 11.72 -5.56
CA LEU A 126 1.07 12.35 -4.48
C LEU A 126 2.54 12.51 -4.83
N GLY A 127 3.03 11.79 -5.85
CA GLY A 127 4.45 11.79 -6.14
C GLY A 127 4.91 10.61 -6.99
N ALA A 128 6.23 10.47 -7.08
CA ALA A 128 6.90 9.32 -7.62
C ALA A 128 7.98 8.81 -6.65
N ALA A 129 8.36 7.54 -6.75
CA ALA A 129 9.44 7.00 -5.93
C ALA A 129 10.37 6.07 -6.70
N HIS A 130 11.50 5.75 -6.09
CA HIS A 130 12.36 4.67 -6.57
C HIS A 130 11.71 3.31 -6.24
N ALA A 131 11.74 2.35 -7.16
CA ALA A 131 11.17 1.00 -6.98
C ALA A 131 11.66 0.26 -5.72
N HIS A 132 12.85 0.63 -5.24
CA HIS A 132 13.48 0.04 -4.05
C HIS A 132 13.56 0.99 -2.85
N GLY A 133 12.92 2.18 -2.91
CA GLY A 133 12.85 3.13 -1.79
C GLY A 133 14.12 3.93 -1.55
N ALA A 134 14.86 4.30 -2.61
CA ALA A 134 16.06 5.15 -2.52
C ALA A 134 15.71 6.65 -2.43
N TRP A 135 14.60 7.05 -3.05
CA TRP A 135 14.08 8.41 -3.04
C TRP A 135 12.57 8.40 -3.17
N VAL A 136 11.96 9.49 -2.73
CA VAL A 136 10.57 9.86 -2.98
C VAL A 136 10.57 11.31 -3.41
N GLU A 137 9.86 11.60 -4.49
CA GLU A 137 9.60 12.94 -5.01
C GLU A 137 8.10 13.23 -4.80
N TRP A 138 7.78 14.27 -4.03
CA TRP A 138 6.40 14.61 -3.69
C TRP A 138 5.85 15.67 -4.65
N PHE A 139 4.60 15.49 -5.06
CA PHE A 139 3.80 16.46 -5.81
C PHE A 139 2.79 17.08 -4.83
N GLY A 140 2.77 18.41 -4.77
CA GLY A 140 2.05 19.18 -3.74
C GLY A 140 0.55 19.07 -3.77
#